data_AF-A0A962DYA2-F1
#
_entry.id   AF-A0A962DYA2-F1
#
_cell.length_a   1.000
_cell.length_b   1.000
_cell.length_c   1.000
_cell.angle_alpha   90.00
_cell.angle_beta   90.00
_cell.angle_gamma   90.00
#
_symmetry.space_group_name_H-M   'P 1'
#
loop_
_entity.id
_entity.type
_entity.pdbx_description
1 polymer ?
#
loop_
_entity_poly.entity_id
_entity_poly.type
_entity_poly.pdbx_seq_one_letter_code
_entity_poly.pdbx_strand_id
1 'polypeptide(L)'
;MKIKLLSVLSLLLILVSCENSSDQASIPNLAPKTQSSEVSEMTTEIQSKSNSKIGSFMQAGKICEILSANEVKTTFNIQSELRAEESNYGTLTCSYSWEPEDIEERRTQFLSNMQNAASGTAGKTSMREKLLDVNFTVALSEYSGTAKTFVPVKLSEEQLQQQIERAKEQAAKRLTDKQKEILGDSGASMMESMLRKNNNNLEVEGIGDAAYWSHVGQGSLHVLSGNINMIISPMIARTMEEDIGNAKSIAQLILE
;
A
#
# COMPACT_ATOMS: atom_id res chain seq x y z
N MET A 1 -8.88 -22.86 20.55
CA MET A 1 -8.30 -21.52 20.81
C MET A 1 -7.98 -20.85 19.49
N LYS A 2 -8.92 -20.07 18.96
CA LYS A 2 -8.78 -19.23 17.77
C LYS A 2 -9.11 -17.79 18.21
N ILE A 3 -8.60 -16.79 17.50
CA ILE A 3 -8.68 -15.34 17.78
C ILE A 3 -7.50 -14.81 18.63
N LYS A 4 -6.29 -14.73 18.05
CA LYS A 4 -5.22 -13.77 18.47
C LYS A 4 -4.27 -13.33 17.34
N LEU A 5 -4.46 -13.80 16.09
CA LEU A 5 -3.52 -13.50 15.00
C LEU A 5 -3.80 -12.14 14.31
N LEU A 6 -5.03 -11.62 14.38
CA LEU A 6 -5.40 -10.35 13.73
C LEU A 6 -4.85 -9.10 14.44
N SER A 7 -4.52 -9.18 15.73
CA SER A 7 -4.05 -8.02 16.51
C SER A 7 -2.58 -7.66 16.31
N VAL A 8 -1.80 -8.48 15.60
CA VAL A 8 -0.35 -8.23 15.41
C VAL A 8 -0.07 -7.38 14.16
N LEU A 9 -0.97 -7.39 13.18
CA LEU A 9 -0.77 -6.68 11.91
C LEU A 9 -0.92 -5.15 12.05
N SER A 10 -1.77 -4.69 12.97
CA SER A 10 -2.02 -3.25 13.20
C SER A 10 -0.87 -2.51 13.89
N LEU A 11 0.08 -3.22 14.51
CA LEU A 11 1.16 -2.59 15.27
C LEU A 11 2.38 -2.18 14.41
N LEU A 12 2.48 -2.67 13.17
CA LEU A 12 3.62 -2.39 12.27
C LEU A 12 3.50 -1.03 11.55
N LEU A 13 2.31 -0.43 11.49
CA LEU A 13 2.07 0.82 10.75
C LEU A 13 2.48 2.09 11.51
N ILE A 14 2.79 2.01 12.81
CA ILE A 14 3.10 3.19 13.64
C ILE A 14 4.58 3.62 13.55
N LEU A 15 5.46 2.82 12.93
CA LEU A 15 6.92 3.04 13.00
C LEU A 15 7.50 3.92 11.88
N VAL A 16 6.66 4.50 11.00
CA VAL A 16 7.09 5.45 9.94
C VAL A 16 6.37 6.80 10.09
N SER A 17 6.26 7.32 11.31
CA SER A 17 5.93 8.72 11.53
C SER A 17 7.16 9.52 11.95
N CYS A 18 7.38 10.60 11.21
CA CYS A 18 8.50 11.53 11.28
C CYS A 18 8.75 12.07 12.70
N GLU A 19 10.01 12.01 13.14
CA GLU A 19 10.51 12.81 14.25
C GLU A 19 11.21 14.04 13.65
N ASN A 20 10.46 15.16 13.56
CA ASN A 20 11.03 16.49 13.41
C ASN A 20 11.23 17.05 14.81
N SER A 21 12.46 16.97 15.32
CA SER A 21 12.86 17.63 16.56
C SER A 21 13.18 19.08 16.27
N SER A 22 12.38 20.01 16.79
CA SER A 22 12.85 21.35 17.09
C SER A 22 12.38 21.74 18.50
N ASP A 23 13.34 21.85 19.40
CA ASP A 23 13.21 22.32 20.77
C ASP A 23 12.58 23.73 20.84
N GLN A 24 11.60 23.90 21.73
CA GLN A 24 11.56 25.10 22.59
C GLN A 24 10.68 24.86 23.82
N ALA A 25 11.33 24.93 24.99
CA ALA A 25 10.69 24.97 26.29
C ALA A 25 10.21 26.39 26.62
N SER A 26 9.04 26.52 27.27
CA SER A 26 8.77 27.37 28.45
C SER A 26 7.32 27.18 28.96
N ILE A 27 7.17 27.24 30.28
CA ILE A 27 6.13 26.66 31.16
C ILE A 27 5.00 27.69 31.51
N PRO A 28 4.15 27.52 32.57
CA PRO A 28 2.84 26.85 32.71
C PRO A 28 1.64 27.82 32.91
N ASN A 29 0.38 27.31 32.88
CA ASN A 29 -0.59 27.63 33.94
C ASN A 29 -1.86 26.73 33.98
N LEU A 30 -2.29 26.50 35.24
CA LEU A 30 -3.50 25.87 35.80
C LEU A 30 -4.82 26.27 35.09
N ALA A 31 -5.99 25.60 35.13
CA ALA A 31 -6.61 24.55 35.98
C ALA A 31 -7.93 24.09 35.27
N PRO A 32 -8.66 23.08 35.78
CA PRO A 32 -9.53 22.20 35.00
C PRO A 32 -11.01 22.62 34.97
N LYS A 33 -11.74 22.25 33.91
CA LYS A 33 -13.21 22.13 33.93
C LYS A 33 -13.70 20.90 33.16
N THR A 34 -14.61 20.22 33.84
CA THR A 34 -15.32 18.97 33.53
C THR A 34 -16.52 19.20 32.60
N GLN A 35 -17.02 18.10 32.02
CA GLN A 35 -18.25 17.91 31.21
C GLN A 35 -18.07 18.29 29.72
N SER A 36 -18.51 17.53 28.72
CA SER A 36 -19.60 16.57 28.61
C SER A 36 -19.31 15.64 27.42
N SER A 37 -19.70 14.37 27.53
CA SER A 37 -19.65 13.41 26.43
C SER A 37 -20.68 13.77 25.36
N GLU A 38 -20.21 14.15 24.17
CA GLU A 38 -20.97 14.01 22.92
C GLU A 38 -20.04 13.38 21.89
N VAL A 39 -20.41 12.18 21.45
CA VAL A 39 -19.79 11.49 20.33
C VAL A 39 -20.21 12.24 19.08
N SER A 40 -19.47 13.31 18.76
CA SER A 40 -19.55 13.96 17.47
C SER A 40 -18.71 13.13 16.49
N GLU A 41 -19.38 12.42 15.59
CA GLU A 41 -18.77 11.93 14.36
C GLU A 41 -18.11 13.14 13.67
N MET A 42 -16.79 13.22 13.81
CA MET A 42 -15.99 14.25 13.16
C MET A 42 -15.70 13.74 11.75
N THR A 43 -16.69 13.84 10.87
CA THR A 43 -16.48 13.81 9.42
C THR A 43 -15.59 14.99 9.10
N THR A 44 -14.28 14.74 9.10
CA THR A 44 -13.30 15.75 8.73
C THR A 44 -13.40 15.86 7.22
N GLU A 45 -14.17 16.83 6.73
CA GLU A 45 -14.08 17.26 5.33
C GLU A 45 -12.66 17.78 5.10
N ILE A 46 -11.80 16.91 4.57
CA ILE A 46 -10.52 17.30 4.02
C ILE A 46 -10.84 18.06 2.74
N GLN A 47 -11.01 19.38 2.84
CA GLN A 47 -11.01 20.26 1.68
C GLN A 47 -9.59 20.27 1.08
N SER A 48 -9.34 19.29 0.21
CA SER A 48 -8.14 19.22 -0.61
C SER A 48 -8.03 20.48 -1.46
N LYS A 49 -7.03 21.33 -1.17
CA LYS A 49 -6.60 22.44 -2.05
C LYS A 49 -5.76 21.90 -3.22
N SER A 50 -6.18 20.78 -3.81
CA SER A 50 -5.50 20.23 -4.98
C SER A 50 -6.03 20.90 -6.24
N ASN A 51 -5.10 21.39 -7.07
CA ASN A 51 -5.40 21.88 -8.41
C ASN A 51 -5.52 20.75 -9.45
N SER A 52 -5.39 19.48 -9.05
CA SER A 52 -5.51 18.33 -9.95
C SER A 52 -6.96 17.79 -9.98
N LYS A 53 -7.40 17.32 -11.16
CA LYS A 53 -8.70 16.65 -11.36
C LYS A 53 -8.93 15.53 -10.33
N ILE A 54 -7.86 14.81 -9.99
CA ILE A 54 -7.84 13.70 -9.04
C ILE A 54 -8.15 14.14 -7.60
N GLY A 55 -7.80 15.37 -7.22
CA GLY A 55 -8.05 15.90 -5.88
C GLY A 55 -9.53 15.88 -5.47
N SER A 56 -10.44 15.97 -6.44
CA SER A 56 -11.89 15.90 -6.21
C SER A 56 -12.37 14.55 -5.66
N PHE A 57 -11.62 13.46 -5.90
CA PHE A 57 -11.92 12.11 -5.44
C PHE A 57 -11.32 11.78 -4.06
N MET A 58 -10.65 12.73 -3.41
CA MET A 58 -10.11 12.56 -2.05
C MET A 58 -11.17 12.64 -0.94
N GLN A 59 -12.44 12.76 -1.31
CA GLN A 59 -13.57 12.78 -0.37
C GLN A 59 -14.09 11.36 -0.19
N ALA A 60 -14.44 11.00 1.05
CA ALA A 60 -15.11 9.73 1.33
C ALA A 60 -16.39 9.59 0.49
N GLY A 61 -16.65 8.38 0.00
CA GLY A 61 -17.75 8.06 -0.91
C GLY A 61 -17.46 8.32 -2.39
N LYS A 62 -16.35 9.00 -2.73
CA LYS A 62 -16.05 9.39 -4.13
C LYS A 62 -14.88 8.66 -4.75
N ILE A 63 -14.02 8.02 -3.97
CA ILE A 63 -12.79 7.41 -4.53
C ILE A 63 -13.12 6.32 -5.56
N CYS A 64 -14.19 5.57 -5.39
CA CYS A 64 -14.60 4.57 -6.37
C CYS A 64 -15.24 5.14 -7.63
N GLU A 65 -15.51 6.46 -7.66
CA GLU A 65 -15.95 7.17 -8.85
C GLU A 65 -14.76 7.63 -9.73
N ILE A 66 -13.51 7.46 -9.26
CA ILE A 66 -12.30 7.84 -10.00
C ILE A 66 -12.18 7.11 -11.35
N LEU A 67 -12.72 5.89 -11.41
CA LEU A 67 -12.90 5.13 -12.64
C LEU A 67 -14.33 4.60 -12.65
N SER A 68 -15.02 4.81 -13.76
CA SER A 68 -16.34 4.23 -13.96
C SER A 68 -16.23 2.72 -14.18
N ALA A 69 -17.28 1.99 -13.77
CA ALA A 69 -17.35 0.55 -14.00
C ALA A 69 -17.23 0.19 -15.50
N ASN A 70 -17.73 1.04 -16.39
CA ASN A 70 -17.65 0.82 -17.83
C ASN A 70 -16.21 0.96 -18.36
N GLU A 71 -15.46 1.98 -17.93
CA GLU A 71 -14.06 2.14 -18.33
C GLU A 71 -13.24 0.91 -17.91
N VAL A 72 -13.37 0.49 -16.65
CA VAL A 72 -12.66 -0.69 -16.14
C VAL A 72 -13.03 -1.95 -16.93
N LYS A 73 -14.33 -2.17 -17.20
CA LYS A 73 -14.79 -3.32 -17.97
C LYS A 73 -14.26 -3.30 -19.41
N THR A 74 -14.28 -2.16 -20.07
CA THR A 74 -13.79 -2.03 -21.44
C THR A 74 -12.27 -2.21 -21.52
N THR A 75 -11.51 -1.59 -20.62
CA THR A 75 -10.04 -1.68 -20.60
C THR A 75 -9.55 -3.10 -20.37
N PHE A 76 -10.18 -3.85 -19.47
CA PHE A 76 -9.76 -5.20 -19.10
C PHE A 76 -10.60 -6.31 -19.75
N ASN A 77 -11.46 -5.96 -20.72
CA ASN A 77 -12.37 -6.90 -21.39
C ASN A 77 -13.16 -7.78 -20.40
N ILE A 78 -13.72 -7.18 -19.35
CA ILE A 78 -14.40 -7.90 -18.27
C ILE A 78 -15.83 -8.23 -18.69
N GLN A 79 -16.12 -9.52 -18.81
CA GLN A 79 -17.47 -10.03 -19.10
C GLN A 79 -18.27 -10.32 -17.82
N SER A 80 -17.60 -10.55 -16.70
CA SER A 80 -18.20 -10.87 -15.40
C SER A 80 -18.67 -9.62 -14.65
N GLU A 81 -19.26 -9.83 -13.47
CA GLU A 81 -19.62 -8.74 -12.57
C GLU A 81 -18.35 -8.07 -12.01
N LEU A 82 -18.27 -6.75 -12.15
CA LEU A 82 -17.23 -5.92 -11.55
C LEU A 82 -17.73 -5.41 -10.21
N ARG A 83 -16.98 -5.69 -9.15
CA ARG A 83 -17.21 -5.17 -7.80
C ARG A 83 -16.24 -4.04 -7.51
N ALA A 84 -16.75 -2.94 -6.96
CA ALA A 84 -15.95 -1.82 -6.48
C ALA A 84 -16.27 -1.57 -4.99
N GLU A 85 -15.23 -1.55 -4.15
CA GLU A 85 -15.37 -1.40 -2.71
C GLU A 85 -14.47 -0.28 -2.20
N GLU A 86 -15.08 0.67 -1.48
CA GLU A 86 -14.33 1.73 -0.81
C GLU A 86 -13.87 1.26 0.57
N SER A 87 -12.66 1.65 0.94
CA SER A 87 -12.15 1.53 2.29
C SER A 87 -11.37 2.78 2.71
N ASN A 88 -11.46 3.10 4.00
CA ASN A 88 -10.77 4.23 4.60
C ASN A 88 -10.08 3.79 5.90
N TYR A 89 -8.92 3.16 5.76
CA TYR A 89 -8.05 2.78 6.88
C TYR A 89 -6.73 3.56 6.79
N GLY A 90 -6.78 4.86 7.07
CA GLY A 90 -5.62 5.76 7.04
C GLY A 90 -5.31 6.36 5.66
N THR A 91 -5.68 5.67 4.59
CA THR A 91 -5.63 6.16 3.21
C THR A 91 -6.93 5.83 2.49
N LEU A 92 -7.52 6.80 1.80
CA LEU A 92 -8.73 6.60 1.02
C LEU A 92 -8.43 5.72 -0.19
N THR A 93 -9.09 4.56 -0.26
CA THR A 93 -8.78 3.49 -1.21
C THR A 93 -10.05 2.95 -1.85
N CYS A 94 -10.05 2.77 -3.17
CA CYS A 94 -11.03 1.94 -3.86
C CYS A 94 -10.38 0.65 -4.35
N SER A 95 -11.06 -0.48 -4.16
CA SER A 95 -10.68 -1.79 -4.68
C SER A 95 -11.65 -2.22 -5.76
N TYR A 96 -11.13 -2.54 -6.95
CA TYR A 96 -11.90 -3.10 -8.06
C TYR A 96 -11.56 -4.58 -8.19
N SER A 97 -12.56 -5.46 -8.24
CA SER A 97 -12.36 -6.91 -8.32
C SER A 97 -13.39 -7.59 -9.20
N TRP A 98 -12.97 -8.66 -9.87
CA TRP A 98 -13.86 -9.48 -10.71
C TRP A 98 -13.33 -10.92 -10.80
N GLU A 99 -14.21 -11.83 -11.19
CA GLU A 99 -13.81 -13.19 -11.52
C GLU A 99 -13.24 -13.20 -12.95
N PRO A 100 -12.00 -13.68 -13.15
CA PRO A 100 -11.41 -13.76 -14.47
C PRO A 100 -12.01 -14.93 -15.28
N GLU A 101 -11.92 -14.86 -16.61
CA GLU A 101 -12.44 -15.92 -17.49
C GLU A 101 -11.74 -17.29 -17.25
N ASP A 102 -10.49 -17.27 -16.79
CA ASP A 102 -9.67 -18.46 -16.51
C ASP A 102 -9.80 -18.98 -15.06
N ILE A 103 -10.88 -18.63 -14.34
CA ILE A 103 -11.07 -18.96 -12.92
C ILE A 103 -10.94 -20.45 -12.59
N GLU A 104 -11.43 -21.35 -13.46
CA GLU A 104 -11.33 -22.80 -13.22
C GLU A 104 -9.89 -23.31 -13.33
N GLU A 105 -9.09 -22.75 -14.24
CA GLU A 105 -7.66 -23.06 -14.35
C GLU A 105 -6.93 -22.58 -13.09
N ARG A 106 -7.19 -21.34 -12.66
CA ARG A 106 -6.62 -20.75 -11.44
C ARG A 106 -6.98 -21.58 -10.20
N ARG A 107 -8.24 -22.02 -10.08
CA ARG A 107 -8.69 -22.88 -8.97
C ARG A 107 -7.98 -24.22 -8.98
N THR A 108 -7.81 -24.85 -10.14
CA THR A 108 -7.08 -26.11 -10.29
C THR A 108 -5.62 -25.94 -9.89
N GLN A 109 -4.96 -24.88 -10.35
CA GLN A 109 -3.58 -24.58 -9.99
C GLN A 109 -3.43 -24.29 -8.50
N PHE A 110 -4.35 -23.55 -7.90
CA PHE A 110 -4.39 -23.28 -6.46
C PHE A 110 -4.49 -24.58 -5.65
N LEU A 111 -5.42 -25.47 -6.00
CA LEU A 111 -5.57 -26.77 -5.33
C LEU A 111 -4.33 -27.65 -5.47
N SER A 112 -3.73 -27.70 -6.66
CA SER A 112 -2.47 -28.41 -6.91
C SER A 112 -1.33 -27.85 -6.03
N ASN A 113 -1.21 -26.53 -5.96
CA ASN A 113 -0.22 -25.85 -5.12
C ASN A 113 -0.43 -26.16 -3.62
N MET A 114 -1.68 -26.19 -3.16
CA MET A 114 -2.00 -26.59 -1.78
C MET A 114 -1.63 -28.04 -1.50
N GLN A 115 -1.92 -28.96 -2.43
CA GLN A 115 -1.57 -30.37 -2.29
C GLN A 115 -0.05 -30.56 -2.22
N ASN A 116 0.70 -29.91 -3.12
CA ASN A 116 2.16 -29.99 -3.16
C ASN A 116 2.82 -29.36 -1.92
N ALA A 117 2.24 -28.29 -1.38
CA ALA A 117 2.70 -27.69 -0.13
C ALA A 117 2.45 -28.63 1.07
N ALA A 118 1.30 -29.30 1.10
CA ALA A 118 0.96 -30.27 2.15
C ALA A 118 1.85 -31.52 2.11
N SER A 119 2.30 -31.95 0.93
CA SER A 119 3.28 -33.03 0.78
C SER A 119 4.73 -32.60 1.04
N GLY A 120 4.99 -31.31 1.33
CA GLY A 120 6.33 -30.79 1.56
C GLY A 120 7.21 -30.73 0.30
N THR A 121 6.61 -30.90 -0.89
CA THR A 121 7.32 -30.98 -2.17
C THR A 121 7.32 -29.65 -2.93
N ALA A 122 6.49 -28.67 -2.54
CA ALA A 122 6.46 -27.35 -3.15
C ALA A 122 7.24 -26.29 -2.36
N GLY A 123 7.85 -25.36 -3.12
CA GLY A 123 8.34 -24.09 -2.61
C GLY A 123 7.20 -23.13 -2.21
N LYS A 124 7.55 -21.91 -1.79
CA LYS A 124 6.57 -20.88 -1.41
C LYS A 124 5.75 -20.45 -2.64
N THR A 125 4.46 -20.79 -2.68
CA THR A 125 3.50 -20.26 -3.65
C THR A 125 3.37 -18.74 -3.48
N SER A 126 3.43 -18.01 -4.59
CA SER A 126 3.27 -16.56 -4.61
C SER A 126 1.86 -16.14 -4.19
N MET A 127 1.66 -14.87 -3.84
CA MET A 127 0.32 -14.39 -3.51
C MET A 127 -0.59 -14.33 -4.75
N ARG A 128 -0.03 -14.01 -5.92
CA ARG A 128 -0.76 -14.01 -7.21
C ARG A 128 -1.41 -15.35 -7.50
N GLU A 129 -0.67 -16.44 -7.26
CA GLU A 129 -1.17 -17.81 -7.43
C GLU A 129 -2.19 -18.24 -6.36
N LYS A 130 -2.36 -17.46 -5.29
CA LYS A 130 -3.35 -17.70 -4.23
C LYS A 130 -4.64 -16.92 -4.43
N LEU A 131 -4.63 -15.93 -5.32
CA LEU A 131 -5.79 -15.11 -5.62
C LEU A 131 -6.59 -15.74 -6.77
N LEU A 132 -7.83 -16.08 -6.47
CA LEU A 132 -8.78 -16.58 -7.46
C LEU A 132 -9.41 -15.42 -8.23
N ASP A 133 -9.79 -14.37 -7.51
CA ASP A 133 -10.25 -13.11 -8.09
C ASP A 133 -9.04 -12.26 -8.52
N VAL A 134 -9.19 -11.62 -9.67
CA VAL A 134 -8.28 -10.55 -10.08
C VAL A 134 -8.78 -9.23 -9.52
N ASN A 135 -7.84 -8.37 -9.13
CA ASN A 135 -8.18 -7.08 -8.55
C ASN A 135 -7.10 -6.04 -8.82
N PHE A 136 -7.48 -4.78 -8.65
CA PHE A 136 -6.52 -3.72 -8.41
C PHE A 136 -7.09 -2.74 -7.39
N THR A 137 -6.19 -2.07 -6.69
CA THR A 137 -6.56 -1.01 -5.74
C THR A 137 -5.99 0.32 -6.22
N VAL A 138 -6.76 1.38 -6.01
CA VAL A 138 -6.35 2.77 -6.20
C VAL A 138 -6.48 3.46 -4.86
N ALA A 139 -5.37 4.01 -4.35
CA ALA A 139 -5.35 4.78 -3.12
C ALA A 139 -4.85 6.19 -3.39
N LEU A 140 -5.48 7.19 -2.77
CA LEU A 140 -5.09 8.59 -2.88
C LEU A 140 -4.63 9.13 -1.53
N SER A 141 -3.56 9.92 -1.57
CA SER A 141 -3.01 10.61 -0.40
C SER A 141 -2.42 11.95 -0.80
N GLU A 142 -2.41 12.91 0.11
CA GLU A 142 -1.68 14.16 -0.12
C GLU A 142 -0.17 13.90 -0.04
N TYR A 143 0.57 14.60 -0.89
CA TYR A 143 2.02 14.62 -0.89
C TYR A 143 2.53 16.04 -0.70
N SER A 144 3.33 16.24 0.35
CA SER A 144 3.84 17.56 0.74
C SER A 144 5.21 17.90 0.12
N GLY A 145 5.80 16.98 -0.65
CA GLY A 145 7.11 17.16 -1.27
C GLY A 145 7.03 17.74 -2.67
N THR A 146 8.11 17.56 -3.44
CA THR A 146 8.20 17.96 -4.85
C THR A 146 8.37 16.75 -5.75
N ALA A 147 8.13 16.89 -7.06
CA ALA A 147 8.40 15.83 -8.04
C ALA A 147 9.83 15.27 -7.94
N LYS A 148 10.82 16.13 -7.66
CA LYS A 148 12.24 15.73 -7.49
C LYS A 148 12.49 14.84 -6.27
N THR A 149 11.65 14.93 -5.24
CA THR A 149 11.77 14.16 -3.99
C THR A 149 10.76 13.02 -3.91
N PHE A 150 9.92 12.87 -4.94
CA PHE A 150 8.85 11.88 -4.95
C PHE A 150 9.38 10.49 -5.23
N VAL A 151 10.28 10.35 -6.21
CA VAL A 151 10.95 9.10 -6.53
C VAL A 151 12.03 8.83 -5.46
N PRO A 152 11.96 7.70 -4.72
CA PRO A 152 12.96 7.39 -3.71
C PRO A 152 14.37 7.27 -4.31
N VAL A 153 15.34 7.91 -3.68
CA VAL A 153 16.74 7.86 -4.13
C VAL A 153 17.31 6.47 -3.88
N LYS A 154 17.92 5.89 -4.91
CA LYS A 154 18.65 4.63 -4.80
C LYS A 154 19.94 4.83 -4.00
N LEU A 155 20.03 4.14 -2.88
CA LEU A 155 21.20 4.07 -2.01
C LEU A 155 22.25 3.11 -2.61
N SER A 156 23.53 3.40 -2.36
CA SER A 156 24.60 2.42 -2.58
C SER A 156 24.45 1.22 -1.64
N GLU A 157 25.09 0.10 -1.96
CA GLU A 157 25.03 -1.10 -1.10
C GLU A 157 25.55 -0.81 0.32
N GLU A 158 26.59 0.01 0.45
CA GLU A 158 27.14 0.43 1.75
C GLU A 158 26.14 1.29 2.53
N GLN A 159 25.50 2.26 1.88
CA GLN A 159 24.48 3.11 2.51
C GLN A 159 23.24 2.30 2.92
N LEU A 160 22.81 1.38 2.06
CA LEU A 160 21.69 0.48 2.33
C LEU A 160 22.00 -0.44 3.51
N GLN A 161 23.20 -1.03 3.56
CA GLN A 161 23.61 -1.87 4.68
C GLN A 161 23.65 -1.08 5.99
N GLN A 162 24.18 0.15 5.97
CA GLN A 162 24.13 1.03 7.15
C GLN A 162 22.70 1.32 7.59
N GLN A 163 21.77 1.55 6.66
CA GLN A 163 20.36 1.75 6.98
C GLN A 163 19.73 0.50 7.59
N ILE A 164 20.03 -0.68 7.04
CA ILE A 164 19.57 -1.97 7.56
C ILE A 164 20.06 -2.19 8.99
N GLU A 165 21.34 -1.96 9.27
CA GLU A 165 21.90 -2.15 10.62
C GLU A 165 21.32 -1.15 11.63
N ARG A 166 21.14 0.13 11.24
CA ARG A 166 20.46 1.10 12.10
C ARG A 166 19.01 0.69 12.38
N ALA A 167 18.29 0.20 11.38
CA ALA A 167 16.92 -0.25 11.55
C ALA A 167 16.85 -1.48 12.47
N LYS A 168 17.78 -2.44 12.34
CA LYS A 168 17.90 -3.61 13.23
C LYS A 168 18.18 -3.19 14.67
N GLU A 169 19.10 -2.25 14.88
CA GLU A 169 19.43 -1.74 16.22
C GLU A 169 18.21 -1.03 16.86
N GLN A 170 17.51 -0.18 16.10
CA GLN A 170 16.31 0.50 16.59
C GLN A 170 15.17 -0.48 16.90
N ALA A 171 14.95 -1.49 16.05
CA ALA A 171 13.97 -2.53 16.31
C ALA A 171 14.32 -3.30 17.59
N ALA A 172 15.58 -3.66 17.80
CA ALA A 172 16.03 -4.33 19.02
C ALA A 172 15.83 -3.48 20.29
N LYS A 173 15.89 -2.15 20.19
CA LYS A 173 15.60 -1.24 21.31
C LYS A 173 14.11 -1.12 21.63
N ARG A 174 13.24 -1.23 20.61
CA ARG A 174 11.78 -1.00 20.73
C ARG A 174 10.98 -2.27 21.06
N LEU A 175 11.49 -3.45 20.71
CA LEU A 175 10.79 -4.72 20.94
C LEU A 175 10.96 -5.19 22.40
N THR A 176 9.85 -5.58 23.02
CA THR A 176 9.88 -6.31 24.30
C THR A 176 10.52 -7.69 24.12
N ASP A 177 11.04 -8.28 25.19
CA ASP A 177 11.69 -9.61 25.13
C ASP A 177 10.78 -10.69 24.53
N LYS A 178 9.48 -10.63 24.84
CA LYS A 178 8.47 -11.53 24.27
C LYS A 178 8.24 -11.31 22.77
N GLN A 179 8.33 -10.07 22.28
CA GLN A 179 8.24 -9.78 20.85
C GLN A 179 9.52 -10.18 20.12
N LYS A 180 10.69 -10.05 20.77
CA LYS A 180 11.96 -10.55 20.24
C LYS A 180 11.96 -12.07 20.13
N GLU A 181 11.40 -12.77 21.10
CA GLU A 181 11.26 -14.24 21.05
C GLU A 181 10.34 -14.70 19.91
N ILE A 182 9.25 -13.98 19.65
CA ILE A 182 8.27 -14.34 18.61
C ILE A 182 8.71 -13.92 17.20
N LEU A 183 9.24 -12.70 17.06
CA LEU A 183 9.59 -12.13 15.75
C LEU A 183 11.05 -12.37 15.38
N GLY A 184 11.96 -12.33 16.36
CA GLY A 184 13.39 -12.65 16.25
C GLY A 184 14.02 -12.37 14.89
N ASP A 185 14.70 -13.38 14.37
CA ASP A 185 15.40 -13.32 13.07
C ASP A 185 14.45 -13.15 11.88
N SER A 186 13.20 -13.60 12.00
CA SER A 186 12.19 -13.48 10.94
C SER A 186 11.76 -12.02 10.71
N GLY A 187 11.60 -11.25 11.79
CA GLY A 187 11.28 -9.83 11.71
C GLY A 187 12.44 -9.01 11.14
N ALA A 188 13.67 -9.30 11.59
CA ALA A 188 14.86 -8.66 11.05
C ALA A 188 15.07 -8.95 9.55
N SER A 189 14.89 -10.22 9.15
CA SER A 189 14.97 -10.63 7.74
C SER A 189 13.87 -9.99 6.88
N MET A 190 12.64 -9.89 7.40
CA MET A 190 11.53 -9.23 6.71
C MET A 190 11.80 -7.74 6.50
N MET A 191 12.27 -7.04 7.52
CA MET A 191 12.63 -5.62 7.43
C MET A 191 13.78 -5.38 6.45
N GLU A 192 14.83 -6.20 6.51
CA GLU A 192 15.93 -6.13 5.55
C GLU A 192 15.43 -6.36 4.11
N SER A 193 14.58 -7.37 3.91
CA SER A 193 13.96 -7.62 2.61
C SER A 193 13.15 -6.43 2.10
N MET A 194 12.39 -5.77 2.98
CA MET A 194 11.62 -4.56 2.65
C MET A 194 12.52 -3.40 2.24
N LEU A 195 13.58 -3.11 3.01
CA LEU A 195 14.52 -2.04 2.70
C LEU A 195 15.23 -2.28 1.37
N ARG A 196 15.68 -3.51 1.12
CA ARG A 196 16.29 -3.91 -0.15
C ARG A 196 15.32 -3.79 -1.32
N LYS A 197 14.06 -4.20 -1.14
CA LYS A 197 13.01 -4.03 -2.16
C LYS A 197 12.74 -2.56 -2.46
N ASN A 198 12.63 -1.73 -1.43
CA ASN A 198 12.42 -0.28 -1.59
C ASN A 198 13.60 0.39 -2.31
N ASN A 199 14.84 -0.10 -2.12
CA ASN A 199 16.01 0.40 -2.85
C ASN A 199 16.06 -0.01 -4.33
N ASN A 200 15.19 -0.94 -4.74
CA ASN A 200 15.07 -1.40 -6.12
C ASN A 200 13.86 -0.79 -6.84
N ASN A 201 13.26 0.27 -6.30
CA ASN A 201 12.18 0.96 -6.99
C ASN A 201 12.64 1.43 -8.38
N LEU A 202 11.74 1.33 -9.36
CA LEU A 202 12.03 1.67 -10.75
C LEU A 202 11.33 2.98 -11.08
N GLU A 203 12.06 3.96 -11.59
CA GLU A 203 11.45 5.16 -12.13
C GLU A 203 10.60 4.80 -13.35
N VAL A 204 9.42 5.43 -13.45
CA VAL A 204 8.45 5.17 -14.50
C VAL A 204 8.17 6.48 -15.22
N GLU A 205 8.67 6.59 -16.45
CA GLU A 205 8.49 7.79 -17.26
C GLU A 205 7.11 7.83 -17.94
N GLY A 206 6.65 9.06 -18.23
CA GLY A 206 5.49 9.34 -19.08
C GLY A 206 4.13 9.33 -18.39
N ILE A 207 4.08 9.34 -17.06
CA ILE A 207 2.82 9.33 -16.28
C ILE A 207 2.94 10.28 -15.10
N GLY A 208 1.98 11.21 -14.97
CA GLY A 208 1.97 12.22 -13.92
C GLY A 208 3.16 13.18 -13.97
N ASP A 209 3.39 13.88 -12.87
CA ASP A 209 4.56 14.76 -12.68
C ASP A 209 5.83 13.98 -12.35
N ALA A 210 5.67 12.85 -11.67
CA ALA A 210 6.71 11.86 -11.38
C ALA A 210 6.05 10.52 -11.05
N ALA A 211 6.66 9.40 -11.41
CA ALA A 211 6.15 8.09 -11.05
C ALA A 211 7.26 7.06 -10.83
N TYR A 212 6.97 6.06 -10.00
CA TYR A 212 7.87 4.93 -9.77
C TYR A 212 7.10 3.66 -9.43
N TRP A 213 7.67 2.51 -9.79
CA TRP A 213 7.21 1.21 -9.35
C TRP A 213 7.92 0.80 -8.05
N SER A 214 7.13 0.55 -7.01
CA SER A 214 7.61 0.00 -5.73
C SER A 214 7.62 -1.51 -5.78
N HIS A 215 8.76 -2.13 -5.44
CA HIS A 215 8.84 -3.60 -5.26
C HIS A 215 8.42 -4.05 -3.84
N VAL A 216 8.05 -3.12 -2.97
CA VAL A 216 7.60 -3.43 -1.62
C VAL A 216 6.25 -4.14 -1.68
N GLY A 217 6.06 -5.12 -0.80
CA GLY A 217 4.86 -5.96 -0.82
C GLY A 217 4.77 -6.77 -2.11
N GLN A 218 3.73 -6.48 -2.90
CA GLN A 218 3.39 -7.21 -4.13
C GLN A 218 3.70 -6.46 -5.41
N GLY A 219 4.18 -5.22 -5.31
CA GLY A 219 4.28 -4.32 -6.45
C GLY A 219 3.17 -3.27 -6.41
N SER A 220 3.52 -2.01 -6.63
CA SER A 220 2.55 -0.93 -6.84
C SER A 220 3.18 0.21 -7.62
N LEU A 221 2.39 0.87 -8.46
CA LEU A 221 2.78 2.10 -9.16
C LEU A 221 2.39 3.29 -8.29
N HIS A 222 3.36 4.13 -7.96
CA HIS A 222 3.16 5.41 -7.30
C HIS A 222 3.25 6.52 -8.33
N VAL A 223 2.26 7.41 -8.37
CA VAL A 223 2.15 8.50 -9.34
C VAL A 223 1.84 9.79 -8.61
N LEU A 224 2.66 10.80 -8.84
CA LEU A 224 2.41 12.17 -8.38
C LEU A 224 1.64 12.94 -9.45
N SER A 225 0.55 13.62 -9.06
CA SER A 225 -0.15 14.59 -9.90
C SER A 225 -0.55 15.81 -9.06
N GLY A 226 0.13 16.93 -9.30
CA GLY A 226 0.11 18.10 -8.44
C GLY A 226 0.68 17.77 -7.07
N ASN A 227 -0.17 17.82 -6.05
CA ASN A 227 0.14 17.47 -4.67
C ASN A 227 -0.51 16.14 -4.24
N ILE A 228 -1.00 15.32 -5.19
CA ILE A 228 -1.65 14.06 -4.89
C ILE A 228 -0.75 12.89 -5.28
N ASN A 229 -0.47 12.01 -4.31
CA ASN A 229 0.13 10.71 -4.52
C ASN A 229 -0.98 9.67 -4.72
N MET A 230 -1.05 9.14 -5.94
CA MET A 230 -1.91 8.04 -6.33
C MET A 230 -1.10 6.74 -6.34
N ILE A 231 -1.57 5.74 -5.60
CA ILE A 231 -0.95 4.41 -5.52
C ILE A 231 -1.88 3.41 -6.21
N ILE A 232 -1.37 2.68 -7.19
CA ILE A 232 -2.11 1.65 -7.92
C ILE A 232 -1.43 0.31 -7.65
N SER A 233 -2.12 -0.60 -6.97
CA SER A 233 -1.61 -1.96 -6.69
C SER A 233 -2.40 -2.99 -7.50
N PRO A 234 -1.89 -3.43 -8.66
CA PRO A 234 -2.54 -4.42 -9.49
C PRO A 234 -2.23 -5.85 -9.03
N MET A 235 -3.22 -6.72 -9.18
CA MET A 235 -3.15 -8.17 -9.07
C MET A 235 -4.03 -8.76 -10.17
N ILE A 236 -3.74 -8.38 -11.42
CA ILE A 236 -4.56 -8.73 -12.57
C ILE A 236 -3.88 -9.84 -13.35
N ALA A 237 -2.59 -9.67 -13.62
CA ALA A 237 -1.83 -10.57 -14.47
C ALA A 237 -1.20 -11.74 -13.70
N ARG A 238 -0.59 -12.67 -14.44
CA ARG A 238 0.16 -13.79 -13.85
C ARG A 238 1.60 -13.40 -13.52
N THR A 239 2.12 -12.35 -14.14
CA THR A 239 3.49 -11.84 -13.95
C THR A 239 3.51 -10.40 -13.44
N MET A 240 4.64 -10.00 -12.84
CA MET A 240 4.80 -8.64 -12.33
C MET A 240 4.95 -7.63 -13.47
N GLU A 241 5.64 -8.02 -14.54
CA GLU A 241 5.89 -7.19 -15.72
C GLU A 241 4.59 -6.78 -16.41
N GLU A 242 3.65 -7.71 -16.55
CA GLU A 242 2.31 -7.43 -17.08
C GLU A 242 1.50 -6.54 -16.12
N ASP A 243 1.61 -6.76 -14.81
CA ASP A 243 0.97 -5.93 -13.79
C ASP A 243 1.48 -4.47 -13.83
N ILE A 244 2.77 -4.24 -14.10
CA ILE A 244 3.30 -2.89 -14.31
C ILE A 244 2.60 -2.22 -15.50
N GLY A 245 2.45 -2.95 -16.61
CA GLY A 245 1.71 -2.48 -17.79
C GLY A 245 0.26 -2.12 -17.46
N ASN A 246 -0.43 -2.99 -16.73
CA ASN A 246 -1.80 -2.75 -16.29
C ASN A 246 -1.92 -1.53 -15.38
N ALA A 247 -1.01 -1.36 -14.40
CA ALA A 247 -0.99 -0.20 -13.53
C ALA A 247 -0.75 1.11 -14.31
N LYS A 248 0.11 1.08 -15.34
CA LYS A 248 0.30 2.22 -16.23
C LYS A 248 -0.98 2.60 -16.96
N SER A 249 -1.69 1.62 -17.54
CA SER A 249 -2.96 1.86 -18.23
C SER A 249 -4.01 2.44 -17.28
N ILE A 250 -4.11 1.91 -16.06
CA ILE A 250 -5.01 2.45 -15.02
C ILE A 250 -4.65 3.91 -14.70
N ALA A 251 -3.37 4.22 -14.51
CA ALA A 251 -2.92 5.57 -14.20
C ALA A 251 -3.27 6.55 -15.33
N GLN A 252 -3.08 6.15 -16.59
CA GLN A 252 -3.41 6.96 -17.75
C GLN A 252 -4.91 7.26 -17.82
N LEU A 253 -5.77 6.25 -17.64
CA LEU A 253 -7.22 6.44 -17.60
C LEU A 253 -7.68 7.45 -16.54
N ILE A 254 -7.02 7.46 -15.37
CA ILE A 254 -7.35 8.37 -14.27
C ILE A 254 -6.86 9.80 -14.55
N LEU A 255 -5.74 9.95 -15.26
CA LEU A 255 -5.07 11.23 -15.47
C LEU A 255 -5.57 12.00 -16.71
N GLU A 256 -6.16 11.31 -17.69
CA GLU A 256 -6.92 11.92 -18.80
C GLU A 256 -8.19 12.61 -18.30
#